data_AF-A0A349W7T2-F1
#
_entry.id   AF-A0A349W7T2-F1
#
_cell.length_a   1.000
_cell.length_b   1.000
_cell.length_c   1.000
_cell.angle_alpha   90.00
_cell.angle_beta   90.00
_cell.angle_gamma   90.00
#
_symmetry.space_group_name_H-M   'P 1'
#
loop_
_entity.id
_entity.type
_entity.pdbx_description
1 polymer ?
#
loop_
_entity_poly.entity_id
_entity_poly.type
_entity_poly.pdbx_seq_one_letter_code
_entity_poly.pdbx_strand_id
1 'polypeptide(L)' 'MIKTRTTISNKLGLHARASAKLTKLAGSFPCDVFMSRGERRINAKSIM' A
#
# COMPACT_ATOMS: atom_id res chain seq x y z
N MET A 1 -15.64 7.74 1.39
CA MET A 1 -14.40 7.01 1.75
C MET A 1 -14.53 5.58 1.26
N ILE A 2 -13.62 5.12 0.39
CA ILE A 2 -13.62 3.75 -0.15
C ILE A 2 -12.61 2.91 0.64
N LYS A 3 -12.99 1.68 1.02
CA LYS A 3 -12.13 0.73 1.72
C LYS A 3 -12.35 -0.67 1.18
N THR A 4 -11.26 -1.37 0.90
CA THR A 4 -11.29 -2.74 0.40
C THR A 4 -10.22 -3.55 1.09
N ARG A 5 -10.57 -4.76 1.56
CA ARG A 5 -9.59 -5.73 2.06
C ARG A 5 -9.02 -6.51 0.89
N THR A 6 -7.71 -6.73 0.90
CA THR A 6 -7.04 -7.56 -0.12
C THR A 6 -6.03 -8.46 0.55
N THR A 7 -5.81 -9.63 -0.06
CA THR A 7 -4.85 -10.61 0.43
C THR A 7 -3.54 -10.43 -0.32
N ILE A 8 -2.43 -10.34 0.41
CA ILE A 8 -1.10 -10.30 -0.22
C ILE A 8 -0.73 -11.73 -0.63
N SER A 9 -0.76 -11.99 -1.93
CA SER A 9 -0.42 -13.30 -2.52
C SER A 9 1.09 -13.57 -2.56
N ASN A 10 1.92 -12.53 -2.47
CA ASN A 10 3.36 -12.69 -2.46
C ASN A 10 3.83 -13.39 -1.17
N LYS A 11 4.57 -14.49 -1.32
CA LYS A 11 5.17 -15.24 -0.20
C LYS A 11 6.07 -14.39 0.71
N LEU A 12 6.83 -13.47 0.12
CA LEU A 12 7.69 -12.54 0.86
C LEU A 12 6.94 -11.28 1.33
N GLY A 13 5.65 -11.16 1.04
CA GLY A 13 4.86 -9.97 1.32
C GLY A 13 5.10 -8.83 0.31
N LEU A 14 4.75 -7.62 0.74
CA LEU A 14 4.90 -6.39 -0.02
C LEU A 14 6.26 -5.76 0.24
N HIS A 15 7.32 -6.40 -0.27
CA HIS A 15 8.71 -5.94 -0.10
C HIS A 15 9.33 -5.46 -1.42
N ALA A 16 10.30 -4.55 -1.30
CA ALA A 16 11.13 -4.01 -2.39
C ALA A 16 10.32 -3.58 -3.62
N ARG A 17 10.37 -4.38 -4.71
CA ARG A 17 9.73 -4.06 -5.99
C ARG A 17 8.20 -3.94 -5.87
N ALA A 18 7.55 -4.77 -5.07
CA ALA A 18 6.09 -4.75 -4.94
C ALA A 18 5.62 -3.45 -4.24
N SER A 19 6.34 -3.02 -3.21
CA SER A 19 6.12 -1.75 -2.52
C SER A 19 6.36 -0.57 -3.47
N ALA A 20 7.46 -0.57 -4.22
CA ALA A 20 7.77 0.50 -5.17
C ALA A 20 6.68 0.67 -6.25
N LYS A 21 6.16 -0.44 -6.79
CA LYS A 21 5.04 -0.41 -7.74
C LYS A 21 3.78 0.18 -7.12
N LEU A 22 3.43 -0.24 -5.90
CA LEU A 22 2.28 0.29 -5.18
C LEU A 22 2.44 1.80 -4.92
N THR A 23 3.57 2.22 -4.36
CA THR A 23 3.86 3.62 -4.04
C THR A 23 3.79 4.50 -5.28
N LYS A 24 4.37 4.06 -6.41
CA LYS A 24 4.30 4.77 -7.69
C LYS A 24 2.86 4.94 -8.18
N LEU A 25 2.05 3.87 -8.09
CA LEU A 25 0.64 3.92 -8.50
C LEU A 25 -0.20 4.78 -7.53
N ALA A 26 -0.02 4.62 -6.23
CA ALA A 26 -0.74 5.43 -5.24
C ALA A 26 -0.41 6.92 -5.38
N GLY A 27 0.86 7.24 -5.69
CA GLY A 27 1.32 8.61 -5.92
C GLY A 27 0.74 9.28 -7.16
N SER A 28 0.25 8.52 -8.16
CA SER A 28 -0.35 9.11 -9.37
C SER A 28 -1.77 9.65 -9.15
N PHE A 29 -2.36 9.42 -7.97
CA PHE A 29 -3.70 9.91 -7.65
C PHE A 29 -3.63 11.12 -6.70
N PRO A 30 -4.51 12.13 -6.89
CA PRO A 30 -4.53 13.33 -6.05
C PRO A 30 -5.14 13.10 -4.65
N CYS A 31 -5.64 11.91 -4.35
CA CYS A 31 -6.26 11.57 -3.07
C CYS A 31 -5.30 10.88 -2.10
N ASP A 32 -5.60 10.90 -0.81
CA ASP A 32 -4.80 10.14 0.16
C ASP A 32 -5.09 8.64 0.08
N VAL A 33 -4.01 7.85 0.08
CA VAL A 33 -4.09 6.39 0.04
C VAL A 33 -3.40 5.83 1.27
N PHE A 34 -4.14 5.11 2.09
CA PHE A 34 -3.61 4.48 3.30
C PHE A 34 -3.81 2.98 3.25
N MET A 35 -2.90 2.25 3.88
CA MET A 35 -3.04 0.82 4.13
C MET A 35 -2.84 0.52 5.60
N SER A 36 -3.54 -0.51 6.07
CA SER A 36 -3.50 -0.94 7.47
C SER A 36 -3.31 -2.44 7.57
N ARG A 37 -2.46 -2.87 8.49
CA ARG A 37 -2.29 -4.29 8.86
C ARG A 37 -2.27 -4.41 10.38
N GLY A 38 -3.30 -5.05 10.93
CA GLY A 38 -3.54 -5.02 12.37
C GLY A 38 -3.78 -3.57 12.82
N GLU A 39 -3.03 -3.15 13.83
CA GLU A 39 -3.12 -1.80 14.40
C GLU A 39 -2.26 -0.76 13.65
N ARG A 40 -1.28 -1.20 12.85
CA ARG A 40 -0.42 -0.28 12.09
C ARG A 40 -1.16 0.22 10.85
N ARG A 41 -1.23 1.54 10.71
CA ARG A 41 -1.67 2.24 9.50
C ARG A 41 -0.52 3.06 8.95
N ILE A 42 -0.31 2.98 7.64
CA ILE A 42 0.76 3.71 6.94
C ILE A 42 0.22 4.38 5.67
N ASN A 43 0.93 5.39 5.20
CA ASN A 43 0.65 6.04 3.92
C ASN A 43 1.17 5.14 2.79
N ALA A 44 0.29 4.71 1.88
CA ALA A 44 0.65 3.86 0.75
C ALA A 44 1.47 4.62 -0.33
N LYS A 45 1.51 5.95 -0.27
CA LYS A 45 2.36 6.81 -1.11
C LYS A 45 3.79 6.96 -0.57
N SER A 46 4.11 6.38 0.59
CA SER A 46 5.48 6.23 1.09
C SER A 46 5.89 4.76 1.02
N ILE A 47 7.15 4.51 0.69
CA ILE A 47 7.75 3.16 0.71
C ILE A 47 8.45 2.85 2.04
N MET A 48 8.77 3.90 2.81
CA MET A 48 9.47 3.85 4.10
C MET A 48 8.46 3.83 5.26
#